data_AF-A0A699YLM0-F1
#
_entry.id   AF-A0A699YLM0-F1
#
_cell.length_a   1.000
_cell.length_b   1.000
_cell.length_c   1.000
_cell.angle_alpha   90.00
_cell.angle_beta   90.00
_cell.angle_gamma   90.00
#
_symmetry.space_group_name_H-M   'P 1'
#
loop_
_entity.id
_entity.type
_entity.pdbx_description
1 polymer ?
#
loop_
_entity_poly.entity_id
_entity_poly.type
_entity_poly.pdbx_seq_one_letter_code
_entity_poly.pdbx_strand_id
1 'polypeptide(L)'
;MILDDQSLHDIWQLLEEFSKQDGDQLKINYDGFSQCLAAGCGVQVANKAREMFGGMVDPCFKPSLFARFAQDSDGYISATLFAAHLSMRAHMQALRIQLSSFDEGDTGCLKEQQLGEFLRTQAMELVLLEDMQHYCNIAARKIMFFHGKNGSVKIKELLTSPLMKELLDLREPDPCDPCDLLANWFSLQSTTRVHDTFLALDQDMNGMLSRSEFSEISNRTMSPLFIQRIFEEHVMQRRNIMHRSSTHRDEMDLTAFADFVLAWDHRSHPAAIKYFFPVLDLKNQGFVTPAEIYTFFKEIHVMWVNMGEYADLAIYDVVDEILDMVKPKTATLITPEDLEVSSMSGIFFSMLADVKLFHNYNYRENFIHQEES
;
A
#
# COMPACT_ATOMS: atom_id res chain seq x y z
N MET A 1 29.15 5.17 2.59
CA MET A 1 28.85 6.61 2.60
C MET A 1 27.64 6.82 1.73
N ILE A 2 26.68 7.61 2.22
CA ILE A 2 25.51 8.06 1.47
C ILE A 2 25.98 9.22 0.58
N LEU A 3 25.54 9.29 -0.67
CA LEU A 3 25.71 10.52 -1.45
C LEU A 3 24.78 11.55 -0.83
N ASP A 4 25.33 12.60 -0.25
CA ASP A 4 24.53 13.73 0.25
C ASP A 4 24.00 14.55 -0.93
N ASP A 5 23.08 15.47 -0.63
CA ASP A 5 22.43 16.30 -1.65
C ASP A 5 23.44 17.12 -2.46
N GLN A 6 24.53 17.56 -1.82
CA GLN A 6 25.62 18.26 -2.51
C GLN A 6 26.35 17.33 -3.48
N SER A 7 26.72 16.13 -3.06
CA SER A 7 27.36 15.14 -3.95
C SER A 7 26.45 14.77 -5.13
N LEU A 8 25.14 14.64 -4.90
CA LEU A 8 24.17 14.38 -5.96
C LEU A 8 24.07 15.56 -6.93
N HIS A 9 24.04 16.80 -6.42
CA HIS A 9 24.04 18.01 -7.24
C HIS A 9 25.31 18.13 -8.09
N ASP A 10 26.48 17.87 -7.50
CA ASP A 10 27.75 17.90 -8.22
C ASP A 10 27.80 16.81 -9.31
N ILE A 11 27.31 15.59 -9.03
CA ILE A 11 27.19 14.53 -10.04
C ILE A 11 26.21 14.93 -11.15
N TRP A 12 25.11 15.63 -10.81
CA TRP A 12 24.19 16.17 -11.80
C TRP A 12 24.85 17.18 -12.73
N GLN A 13 25.64 18.12 -12.20
CA GLN A 13 26.41 19.07 -13.03
C GLN A 13 27.39 18.37 -13.97
N LEU A 14 28.04 17.29 -13.51
CA LEU A 14 28.89 16.46 -14.36
C LEU A 14 28.06 15.78 -15.47
N LEU A 15 26.87 15.27 -15.15
CA LEU A 15 25.98 14.70 -16.16
C LEU A 15 25.55 15.75 -17.18
N GLU A 16 25.26 16.98 -16.79
CA GLU A 16 24.95 18.07 -17.72
C GLU A 16 26.14 18.43 -18.63
N GLU A 17 27.36 18.43 -18.09
CA GLU A 17 28.60 18.73 -18.85
C GLU A 17 28.91 17.67 -19.92
N PHE A 18 28.72 16.38 -19.59
CA PHE A 18 29.16 15.25 -20.42
C PHE A 18 28.04 14.54 -21.19
N SER A 19 26.78 14.94 -20.99
CA SER A 19 25.65 14.40 -21.75
C SER A 19 25.42 15.17 -23.04
N LYS A 20 24.91 14.47 -24.05
CA LYS A 20 24.37 15.07 -25.27
C LYS A 20 22.94 15.53 -25.01
N GLN A 21 22.63 16.77 -25.36
CA GLN A 21 21.26 17.27 -25.36
C GLN A 21 20.54 16.85 -26.65
N ASP A 22 19.38 16.20 -26.51
CA ASP A 22 18.52 15.74 -27.60
C ASP A 22 17.09 16.21 -27.33
N GLY A 23 16.74 17.40 -27.85
CA GLY A 23 15.54 18.13 -27.45
C GLY A 23 15.58 18.53 -25.97
N ASP A 24 14.54 18.18 -25.22
CA ASP A 24 14.44 18.39 -23.77
C ASP A 24 15.09 17.26 -22.95
N GLN A 25 15.68 16.24 -23.59
CA GLN A 25 16.28 15.11 -22.90
C GLN A 25 17.82 15.17 -22.90
N LEU A 26 18.40 14.98 -21.72
CA LEU A 26 19.83 14.75 -21.58
C LEU A 26 20.13 13.25 -21.70
N LYS A 27 21.08 12.91 -22.58
CA LYS A 27 21.44 11.53 -22.90
C LYS A 27 22.95 11.30 -22.77
N ILE A 28 23.35 10.18 -22.18
CA ILE A 28 24.76 9.81 -22.00
C ILE A 28 25.03 8.43 -22.59
N ASN A 29 26.09 8.30 -23.38
CA ASN A 29 26.54 7.00 -23.90
C ASN A 29 27.50 6.34 -22.90
N TYR A 30 27.86 5.08 -23.17
CA TYR A 30 28.74 4.34 -22.28
C TYR A 30 30.09 5.02 -22.06
N ASP A 31 30.68 5.61 -23.11
CA ASP A 31 31.98 6.27 -23.04
C ASP A 31 31.98 7.51 -22.13
N GLY A 32 30.89 8.31 -22.16
CA GLY A 32 30.70 9.42 -21.22
C GLY A 32 30.38 8.96 -19.80
N PHE A 33 29.67 7.83 -19.67
CA PHE A 33 29.25 7.26 -18.39
C PHE A 33 30.40 6.60 -17.62
N SER A 34 31.22 5.81 -18.31
CA SER A 34 32.29 5.02 -17.73
C SER A 34 33.28 4.64 -18.81
N GLN A 35 34.54 5.03 -18.68
CA GLN A 35 35.57 4.21 -19.28
C GLN A 35 36.86 4.10 -18.46
N CYS A 36 37.17 2.82 -18.24
CA CYS A 36 38.44 2.16 -18.09
C CYS A 36 39.71 3.04 -18.07
N LEU A 37 40.59 2.64 -17.14
CA LEU A 37 41.96 3.08 -16.82
C LEU A 37 42.97 3.27 -17.99
N ALA A 38 42.55 3.35 -19.25
CA ALA A 38 43.42 3.60 -20.38
C ALA A 38 43.73 5.10 -20.48
N ALA A 39 44.99 5.45 -20.23
CA ALA A 39 45.51 6.81 -20.27
C ALA A 39 45.29 7.45 -21.66
N GLY A 40 44.53 8.55 -21.72
CA GLY A 40 44.52 9.45 -22.89
C GLY A 40 43.16 9.83 -23.47
N CYS A 41 42.03 9.29 -22.99
CA CYS A 41 40.70 9.74 -23.40
C CYS A 41 40.14 10.77 -22.41
N GLY A 42 39.48 11.80 -22.94
CA GLY A 42 38.99 12.97 -22.20
C GLY A 42 38.22 12.63 -20.94
N VAL A 43 38.27 13.54 -19.96
CA VAL A 43 37.73 13.39 -18.61
C VAL A 43 36.25 12.97 -18.63
N GLN A 44 35.85 12.00 -17.80
CA GLN A 44 34.54 11.31 -17.84
C GLN A 44 33.82 11.44 -16.49
N VAL A 45 32.49 11.32 -16.48
CA VAL A 45 31.65 11.50 -15.28
C VAL A 45 32.10 10.60 -14.13
N ALA A 46 32.31 9.30 -14.37
CA ALA A 46 32.77 8.36 -13.34
C ALA A 46 34.15 8.70 -12.77
N ASN A 47 35.08 9.18 -13.61
CA ASN A 47 36.43 9.53 -13.19
C ASN A 47 36.45 10.84 -12.40
N LYS A 48 35.75 11.90 -12.85
CA LYS A 48 35.60 13.14 -12.07
C LYS A 48 34.89 12.87 -10.75
N ALA A 49 33.81 12.08 -10.76
CA ALA A 49 33.12 11.70 -9.54
C ALA A 49 34.05 10.93 -8.59
N ARG A 50 34.91 10.03 -9.10
CA ARG A 50 35.92 9.34 -8.29
C ARG A 50 37.00 10.29 -7.76
N GLU A 51 37.42 11.29 -8.52
CA GLU A 51 38.39 12.30 -8.06
C GLU A 51 37.80 13.18 -6.96
N MET A 52 36.52 13.55 -7.08
CA MET A 52 35.81 14.40 -6.12
C MET A 52 35.41 13.65 -4.84
N PHE A 53 34.94 12.40 -4.96
CA PHE A 53 34.31 11.65 -3.86
C PHE A 53 35.06 10.35 -3.48
N GLY A 54 36.18 10.05 -4.13
CA GLY A 54 36.98 8.84 -3.93
C GLY A 54 36.39 7.58 -4.59
N GLY A 55 37.02 6.42 -4.37
CA GLY A 55 36.56 5.13 -4.93
C GLY A 55 35.22 4.62 -4.39
N MET A 56 34.55 5.39 -3.52
CA MET A 56 33.26 5.00 -2.93
C MET A 56 32.08 5.16 -3.90
N VAL A 57 32.22 6.00 -4.95
CA VAL A 57 31.21 6.16 -6.02
C VAL A 57 31.25 5.06 -7.07
N ASP A 58 32.29 4.24 -7.08
CA ASP A 58 32.48 3.16 -8.06
C ASP A 58 31.27 2.21 -8.24
N PRO A 59 30.53 1.83 -7.17
CA PRO A 59 29.33 1.02 -7.33
C PRO A 59 28.22 1.68 -8.15
N CYS A 60 28.20 3.01 -8.23
CA CYS A 60 27.22 3.82 -8.96
C CYS A 60 27.55 3.95 -10.46
N PHE A 61 28.76 3.58 -10.89
CA PHE A 61 29.22 3.68 -12.29
C PHE A 61 29.65 2.33 -12.87
N LYS A 62 29.10 1.23 -12.35
CA LYS A 62 29.40 -0.11 -12.87
C LYS A 62 28.82 -0.31 -14.28
N PRO A 63 29.51 -1.03 -15.18
CA PRO A 63 28.98 -1.34 -16.51
C PRO A 63 27.66 -2.10 -16.45
N SER A 64 27.51 -3.01 -15.48
CA SER A 64 26.28 -3.74 -15.22
C SER A 64 25.11 -2.86 -14.83
N LEU A 65 25.35 -1.65 -14.29
CA LEU A 65 24.29 -0.70 -13.95
C LEU A 65 23.86 0.07 -15.20
N PHE A 66 24.80 0.52 -16.03
CA PHE A 66 24.50 1.18 -17.32
C PHE A 66 23.60 0.32 -18.20
N ALA A 67 23.92 -0.98 -18.31
CA ALA A 67 23.16 -1.93 -19.10
C ALA A 67 21.72 -2.18 -18.60
N ARG A 68 21.35 -1.71 -17.39
CA ARG A 68 19.97 -1.82 -16.87
C ARG A 68 19.04 -0.72 -17.37
N PHE A 69 19.57 0.38 -17.88
CA PHE A 69 18.76 1.45 -18.44
C PHE A 69 18.38 1.12 -19.88
N ALA A 70 17.19 1.55 -20.30
CA ALA A 70 16.77 1.45 -21.69
C ALA A 70 17.73 2.27 -22.56
N GLN A 71 18.26 1.65 -23.60
CA GLN A 71 19.19 2.27 -24.55
C GLN A 71 18.44 2.60 -25.84
N ASP A 72 18.75 3.75 -26.42
CA ASP A 72 18.28 4.07 -27.77
C ASP A 72 19.12 3.35 -28.85
N SER A 73 18.76 3.54 -30.12
CA SER A 73 19.45 2.93 -31.26
C SER A 73 20.93 3.24 -31.34
N ASP A 74 21.36 4.33 -30.70
CA ASP A 74 22.73 4.82 -30.69
C ASP A 74 23.49 4.45 -29.40
N GLY A 75 22.86 3.67 -28.51
CA GLY A 75 23.46 3.18 -27.27
C GLY A 75 23.52 4.22 -26.14
N TYR A 76 22.71 5.27 -26.21
CA TYR A 76 22.58 6.27 -25.14
C TYR A 76 21.50 5.89 -24.13
N ILE A 77 21.73 6.25 -22.87
CA ILE A 77 20.72 6.18 -21.80
C ILE A 77 20.29 7.60 -21.40
N SER A 78 19.12 7.73 -20.80
CA SER A 78 18.67 9.00 -20.22
C SER A 78 19.49 9.36 -18.97
N ALA A 79 20.16 10.51 -19.02
CA ALA A 79 20.95 11.03 -17.90
C ALA A 79 20.04 11.51 -16.75
N THR A 80 18.85 12.04 -17.05
CA THR A 80 17.83 12.39 -16.05
C THR A 80 17.37 11.17 -15.27
N LEU A 81 17.03 10.06 -15.94
CA LEU A 81 16.65 8.81 -15.28
C LEU A 81 17.80 8.20 -14.48
N PHE A 82 19.03 8.34 -14.95
CA PHE A 82 20.21 7.90 -14.19
C PHE A 82 20.44 8.73 -12.92
N ALA A 83 20.32 10.06 -13.00
CA ALA A 83 20.43 10.93 -11.84
C ALA A 83 19.33 10.64 -10.80
N ALA A 84 18.09 10.47 -11.26
CA ALA A 84 16.97 10.05 -10.41
C ALA A 84 17.26 8.70 -9.72
N HIS A 85 17.87 7.75 -10.43
CA HIS A 85 18.28 6.48 -9.83
C HIS A 85 19.34 6.66 -8.73
N LEU A 86 20.35 7.52 -8.93
CA LEU A 86 21.36 7.81 -7.92
C LEU A 86 20.77 8.48 -6.69
N SER A 87 19.89 9.46 -6.90
CA SER A 87 19.14 10.11 -5.83
C SER A 87 18.34 9.07 -5.02
N MET A 88 17.52 8.25 -5.69
CA MET A 88 16.75 7.19 -5.03
C MET A 88 17.66 6.23 -4.25
N ARG A 89 18.79 5.82 -4.82
CA ARG A 89 19.75 4.93 -4.15
C ARG A 89 20.33 5.56 -2.88
N ALA A 90 20.68 6.85 -2.92
CA ALA A 90 21.19 7.58 -1.77
C ALA A 90 20.13 7.72 -0.67
N HIS A 91 18.91 8.11 -1.04
CA HIS A 91 17.77 8.22 -0.14
C HIS A 91 17.45 6.89 0.55
N MET A 92 17.43 5.78 -0.19
CA MET A 92 17.19 4.45 0.40
C MET A 92 18.29 4.02 1.37
N GLN A 93 19.53 4.46 1.16
CA GLN A 93 20.61 4.25 2.13
C GLN A 93 20.44 5.13 3.37
N ALA A 94 20.07 6.40 3.21
CA ALA A 94 19.77 7.31 4.32
C ALA A 94 18.61 6.78 5.17
N LEU A 95 17.51 6.38 4.51
CA LEU A 95 16.35 5.79 5.14
C LEU A 95 16.69 4.51 5.91
N ARG A 96 17.58 3.67 5.38
CA ARG A 96 18.08 2.50 6.11
C ARG A 96 18.82 2.86 7.39
N ILE A 97 19.65 3.91 7.38
CA ILE A 97 20.36 4.36 8.58
C ILE A 97 19.36 4.92 9.59
N GLN A 98 18.43 5.76 9.13
CA GLN A 98 17.37 6.32 9.97
C GLN A 98 16.51 5.22 10.61
N LEU A 99 15.99 4.28 9.83
CA LEU A 99 15.20 3.16 10.38
C LEU A 99 16.01 2.34 11.38
N SER A 100 17.29 2.09 11.11
CA SER A 100 18.17 1.37 12.04
C SER A 100 18.39 2.14 13.35
N SER A 101 18.36 3.47 13.37
CA SER A 101 18.54 4.22 14.62
C SER A 101 17.37 4.09 15.59
N PHE A 102 16.19 3.66 15.12
CA PHE A 102 15.03 3.37 15.96
C PHE A 102 14.98 1.90 16.41
N ASP A 103 15.87 1.03 15.92
CA ASP A 103 15.97 -0.37 16.36
C ASP A 103 16.85 -0.49 17.61
N GLU A 104 16.30 -0.08 18.76
CA GLU A 104 17.00 -0.08 20.06
C GLU A 104 17.62 -1.43 20.45
N GLY A 105 17.14 -2.53 19.87
CA GLY A 105 17.59 -3.89 20.19
C GLY A 105 18.50 -4.54 19.14
N ASP A 106 18.93 -3.82 18.10
CA ASP A 106 19.71 -4.33 16.96
C ASP A 106 19.13 -5.62 16.34
N THR A 107 17.79 -5.74 16.36
CA THR A 107 17.08 -6.96 15.94
C THR A 107 16.91 -7.07 14.43
N GLY A 108 17.19 -5.99 13.70
CA GLY A 108 16.85 -5.78 12.30
C GLY A 108 15.34 -5.58 12.06
N CYS A 109 14.56 -5.38 13.12
CA CYS A 109 13.11 -5.31 13.10
C CYS A 109 12.61 -4.11 13.89
N LEU A 110 11.53 -3.47 13.42
CA LEU A 110 10.88 -2.35 14.11
C LEU A 110 9.48 -2.75 14.56
N LYS A 111 9.15 -2.41 15.80
CA LYS A 111 7.79 -2.48 16.35
C LYS A 111 6.99 -1.24 15.94
N GLU A 112 5.68 -1.32 16.11
CA GLU A 112 4.74 -0.25 15.80
C GLU A 112 5.08 1.09 16.48
N GLN A 113 5.48 1.07 17.76
CA GLN A 113 5.88 2.28 18.48
C GLN A 113 7.13 2.94 17.86
N GLN A 114 8.14 2.13 17.52
CA GLN A 114 9.39 2.60 16.89
C GLN A 114 9.12 3.16 15.48
N LEU A 115 8.22 2.55 14.72
CA LEU A 115 7.76 3.07 13.44
C LEU A 115 7.02 4.41 13.59
N GLY A 116 6.17 4.54 14.61
CA GLY A 116 5.48 5.80 14.91
C GLY A 116 6.45 6.93 15.26
N GLU A 117 7.51 6.63 16.02
CA GLU A 117 8.57 7.60 16.32
C GLU A 117 9.37 8.00 15.08
N PHE A 118 9.73 7.02 14.25
CA PHE A 118 10.35 7.28 12.95
C PHE A 118 9.46 8.21 12.11
N LEU A 119 8.19 7.87 11.92
CA LEU A 119 7.24 8.67 11.11
C LEU A 119 7.04 10.08 11.69
N ARG A 120 7.04 10.21 13.02
CA ARG A 120 7.01 11.51 13.68
C ARG A 120 8.17 12.38 13.22
N THR A 121 9.40 11.86 13.21
CA THR A 121 10.56 12.63 12.73
C THR A 121 10.47 13.01 11.25
N GLN A 122 9.78 12.21 10.44
CA GLN A 122 9.58 12.52 9.02
C GLN A 122 8.48 13.57 8.79
N ALA A 123 7.48 13.64 9.66
CA ALA A 123 6.33 14.53 9.53
C ALA A 123 6.43 15.82 10.35
N MET A 124 7.53 16.03 11.10
CA MET A 124 7.74 17.19 11.99
C MET A 124 7.61 18.57 11.30
N GLU A 125 7.68 18.62 9.97
CA GLU A 125 7.53 19.87 9.19
C GLU A 125 6.14 20.01 8.52
N LEU A 126 5.28 18.98 8.57
CA LEU A 126 4.10 18.87 7.72
C LEU A 126 2.75 19.00 8.46
N VAL A 127 2.71 18.87 9.79
CA VAL A 127 1.45 18.66 10.53
C VAL A 127 1.44 19.37 11.89
N LEU A 128 0.27 19.83 12.34
CA LEU A 128 0.06 20.37 13.70
C LEU A 128 0.24 19.30 14.78
N LEU A 129 0.69 19.69 15.97
CA LEU A 129 1.05 18.76 17.06
C LEU A 129 -0.07 17.81 17.51
N GLU A 130 -1.34 18.23 17.44
CA GLU A 130 -2.48 17.40 17.85
C GLU A 130 -2.79 16.31 16.82
N ASP A 131 -2.82 16.67 15.53
CA ASP A 131 -3.04 15.73 14.42
C ASP A 131 -1.86 14.76 14.23
N MET A 132 -0.67 15.13 14.71
CA MET A 132 0.54 14.31 14.60
C MET A 132 0.43 12.95 15.27
N GLN A 133 -0.27 12.84 16.40
CA GLN A 133 -0.36 11.55 17.10
C GLN A 133 -1.25 10.56 16.34
N HIS A 134 -2.40 11.03 15.83
CA HIS A 134 -3.30 10.23 15.01
C HIS A 134 -2.65 9.90 13.66
N TYR A 135 -1.96 10.87 13.06
CA TYR A 135 -1.20 10.68 11.83
C TYR A 135 -0.17 9.55 11.98
N CYS A 136 0.73 9.66 12.96
CA CYS A 136 1.80 8.68 13.16
C CYS A 136 1.23 7.28 13.42
N ASN A 137 0.13 7.19 14.16
CA ASN A 137 -0.54 5.92 14.41
C ASN A 137 -1.07 5.30 13.11
N ILE A 138 -1.88 6.02 12.34
CA ILE A 138 -2.48 5.50 11.09
C ILE A 138 -1.40 5.18 10.04
N ALA A 139 -0.39 6.04 9.88
CA ALA A 139 0.72 5.79 8.97
C ALA A 139 1.57 4.57 9.41
N ALA A 140 1.82 4.40 10.72
CA ALA A 140 2.48 3.20 11.24
C ALA A 140 1.62 1.95 11.03
N ARG A 141 0.28 2.05 11.20
CA ARG A 141 -0.66 0.97 10.91
C ARG A 141 -0.55 0.49 9.48
N LYS A 142 -0.42 1.38 8.49
CA LYS A 142 -0.20 0.99 7.09
C LYS A 142 1.01 0.06 6.93
N ILE A 143 2.17 0.45 7.49
CA ILE A 143 3.38 -0.36 7.43
C ILE A 143 3.17 -1.71 8.12
N MET A 144 2.58 -1.69 9.32
CA MET A 144 2.30 -2.89 10.11
C MET A 144 1.30 -3.82 9.43
N PHE A 145 0.32 -3.30 8.71
CA PHE A 145 -0.70 -4.09 8.03
C PHE A 145 -0.12 -4.89 6.87
N PHE A 146 0.73 -4.26 6.04
CA PHE A 146 1.29 -4.90 4.85
C PHE A 146 2.55 -5.73 5.10
N HIS A 147 3.40 -5.32 6.05
CA HIS A 147 4.70 -5.96 6.29
C HIS A 147 4.86 -6.55 7.70
N GLY A 148 3.90 -6.31 8.59
CA GLY A 148 3.98 -6.75 9.98
C GLY A 148 3.88 -8.27 10.11
N LYS A 149 4.87 -8.84 10.81
CA LYS A 149 4.89 -10.25 11.22
C LYS A 149 5.14 -10.29 12.72
N ASN A 150 4.22 -10.92 13.46
CA ASN A 150 4.29 -11.04 14.92
C ASN A 150 4.51 -9.70 15.65
N GLY A 151 3.87 -8.62 15.17
CA GLY A 151 3.98 -7.29 15.78
C GLY A 151 5.28 -6.53 15.47
N SER A 152 6.07 -7.00 14.48
CA SER A 152 7.29 -6.32 14.04
C SER A 152 7.45 -6.35 12.52
N VAL A 153 8.23 -5.42 11.97
CA VAL A 153 8.52 -5.30 10.53
C VAL A 153 10.02 -5.37 10.34
N LYS A 154 10.48 -6.24 9.43
CA LYS A 154 11.91 -6.31 9.09
C LYS A 154 12.30 -5.11 8.25
N ILE A 155 13.34 -4.39 8.67
CA ILE A 155 13.83 -3.19 7.97
C ILE A 155 14.20 -3.52 6.51
N LYS A 156 14.81 -4.68 6.27
CA LYS A 156 15.17 -5.12 4.91
C LYS A 156 13.96 -5.33 3.99
N GLU A 157 12.86 -5.90 4.50
CA GLU A 157 11.63 -6.12 3.72
C GLU A 157 10.96 -4.77 3.43
N LEU A 158 10.95 -3.87 4.42
CA LEU A 158 10.41 -2.52 4.29
C LEU A 158 11.15 -1.70 3.22
N LEU A 159 12.48 -1.73 3.21
CA LEU A 159 13.30 -1.01 2.21
C LEU A 159 13.14 -1.54 0.78
N THR A 160 12.62 -2.74 0.59
CA THR A 160 12.29 -3.26 -0.75
C THR A 160 10.84 -3.03 -1.14
N SER A 161 10.04 -2.49 -0.23
CA SER A 161 8.60 -2.29 -0.40
C SER A 161 8.30 -1.02 -1.20
N PRO A 162 7.25 -1.03 -2.05
CA PRO A 162 6.73 0.19 -2.68
C PRO A 162 6.29 1.24 -1.65
N LEU A 163 5.95 0.85 -0.43
CA LEU A 163 5.58 1.79 0.64
C LEU A 163 6.67 2.83 0.94
N MET A 164 7.94 2.46 0.83
CA MET A 164 9.02 3.43 1.06
C MET A 164 9.14 4.41 -0.08
N LYS A 165 8.82 3.98 -1.31
CA LYS A 165 8.71 4.90 -2.43
C LYS A 165 7.58 5.91 -2.18
N GLU A 166 6.39 5.45 -1.80
CA GLU A 166 5.26 6.33 -1.49
C GLU A 166 5.59 7.34 -0.37
N LEU A 167 6.37 6.94 0.64
CA LEU A 167 6.83 7.86 1.69
C LEU A 167 7.84 8.89 1.16
N LEU A 168 8.67 8.51 0.19
CA LEU A 168 9.67 9.39 -0.42
C LEU A 168 9.03 10.36 -1.42
N ASP A 169 8.04 9.90 -2.18
CA ASP A 169 7.31 10.72 -3.16
C ASP A 169 6.66 11.95 -2.48
N LEU A 170 6.29 11.85 -1.20
CA LEU A 170 5.77 12.99 -0.41
C LEU A 170 6.78 14.07 -0.06
N ARG A 171 8.07 13.82 -0.27
CA ARG A 171 9.14 14.81 -0.01
C ARG A 171 9.50 15.61 -1.24
N GLU A 172 9.01 15.22 -2.41
CA GLU A 172 9.26 15.98 -3.62
C GLU A 172 8.60 17.36 -3.50
N PRO A 173 9.31 18.44 -3.88
CA PRO A 173 8.82 19.81 -3.71
C PRO A 173 7.67 20.16 -4.67
N ASP A 174 7.42 19.32 -5.69
CA ASP A 174 6.35 19.52 -6.66
C ASP A 174 4.98 19.15 -6.06
N PRO A 175 3.93 19.94 -6.33
CA PRO A 175 2.60 19.66 -5.83
C PRO A 175 2.06 18.39 -6.48
N CYS A 176 1.99 17.29 -5.71
CA CYS A 176 1.24 16.10 -6.10
C CYS A 176 -0.22 16.47 -6.38
N ASP A 177 -0.84 15.82 -7.37
CA ASP A 177 -2.26 15.96 -7.61
C ASP A 177 -3.04 15.59 -6.33
N PRO A 178 -4.11 16.31 -5.94
CA PRO A 178 -4.93 15.95 -4.80
C PRO A 178 -5.41 14.49 -4.81
N CYS A 179 -5.67 13.91 -5.98
CA CYS A 179 -6.03 12.51 -6.14
C CYS A 179 -4.88 11.57 -5.74
N ASP A 180 -3.64 11.90 -6.11
CA ASP A 180 -2.45 11.11 -5.79
C ASP A 180 -2.17 11.16 -4.28
N LEU A 181 -2.37 12.32 -3.66
CA LEU A 181 -2.26 12.48 -2.22
C LEU A 181 -3.34 11.68 -1.48
N LEU A 182 -4.57 11.64 -1.97
CA LEU A 182 -5.63 10.81 -1.38
C LEU A 182 -5.36 9.30 -1.53
N ALA A 183 -4.69 8.88 -2.60
CA ALA A 183 -4.27 7.48 -2.78
C ALA A 183 -3.09 7.11 -1.87
N ASN A 184 -2.19 8.05 -1.61
CA ASN A 184 -1.04 7.82 -0.75
C ASN A 184 -1.42 7.92 0.74
N TRP A 185 -1.59 6.77 1.38
CA TRP A 185 -1.90 6.70 2.82
C TRP A 185 -0.83 7.26 3.78
N PHE A 186 0.38 7.60 3.31
CA PHE A 186 1.33 8.37 4.12
C PHE A 186 1.08 9.88 4.05
N SER A 187 0.22 10.33 3.14
CA SER A 187 -0.15 11.74 3.06
C SER A 187 -1.00 12.14 4.25
N LEU A 188 -0.92 13.42 4.60
CA LEU A 188 -1.81 14.00 5.60
C LEU A 188 -3.28 13.87 5.16
N GLN A 189 -3.57 14.12 3.89
CA GLN A 189 -4.94 14.10 3.35
C GLN A 189 -5.61 12.73 3.49
N SER A 190 -4.92 11.65 3.13
CA SER A 190 -5.47 10.30 3.29
C SER A 190 -5.64 9.94 4.77
N THR A 191 -4.71 10.34 5.63
CA THR A 191 -4.76 10.03 7.05
C THR A 191 -5.89 10.79 7.76
N THR A 192 -6.05 12.07 7.44
CA THR A 192 -7.16 12.92 7.87
C THR A 192 -8.49 12.36 7.37
N ARG A 193 -8.59 11.91 6.10
CA ARG A 193 -9.80 11.23 5.60
C ARG A 193 -10.23 10.05 6.48
N VAL A 194 -9.29 9.19 6.85
CA VAL A 194 -9.58 8.03 7.72
C VAL A 194 -10.03 8.49 9.10
N HIS A 195 -9.34 9.46 9.70
CA HIS A 195 -9.67 9.99 11.02
C HIS A 195 -11.03 10.71 11.04
N ASP A 196 -11.30 11.58 10.07
CA ASP A 196 -12.56 12.31 9.95
C ASP A 196 -13.74 11.38 9.70
N THR A 197 -13.53 10.31 8.91
CA THR A 197 -14.55 9.27 8.73
C THR A 197 -14.85 8.56 10.05
N PHE A 198 -13.83 8.25 10.85
CA PHE A 198 -14.03 7.66 12.18
C PHE A 198 -14.83 8.59 13.09
N LEU A 199 -14.46 9.87 13.17
CA LEU A 199 -15.16 10.87 13.99
C LEU A 199 -16.61 11.12 13.52
N ALA A 200 -16.87 11.05 12.22
CA ALA A 200 -18.22 11.21 11.68
C ALA A 200 -19.13 10.03 12.04
N LEU A 201 -18.56 8.84 12.28
CA LEU A 201 -19.30 7.65 12.70
C LEU A 201 -19.49 7.59 14.23
N ASP A 202 -18.54 8.10 15.02
CA ASP A 202 -18.57 8.12 16.49
C ASP A 202 -19.56 9.17 17.01
N GLN A 203 -20.84 8.78 17.14
CA GLN A 203 -21.94 9.71 17.43
C GLN A 203 -21.96 10.14 18.90
N ASP A 204 -21.56 9.26 19.81
CA ASP A 204 -21.49 9.55 21.24
C ASP A 204 -20.13 10.14 21.68
N MET A 205 -19.18 10.23 20.73
CA MET A 205 -17.83 10.79 20.91
C MET A 205 -17.03 10.08 22.01
N ASN A 206 -17.25 8.77 22.19
CA ASN A 206 -16.57 7.99 23.21
C ASN A 206 -15.18 7.49 22.76
N GLY A 207 -14.80 7.72 21.49
CA GLY A 207 -13.53 7.31 20.89
C GLY A 207 -13.52 5.85 20.39
N MET A 208 -14.69 5.22 20.28
CA MET A 208 -14.90 3.85 19.83
C MET A 208 -16.19 3.79 18.98
N LEU A 209 -16.24 2.87 18.01
CA LEU A 209 -17.43 2.67 17.18
C LEU A 209 -18.17 1.41 17.61
N SER A 210 -19.42 1.56 18.01
CA SER A 210 -20.35 0.44 18.13
C SER A 210 -20.68 -0.15 16.75
N ARG A 211 -21.23 -1.37 16.72
CA ARG A 211 -21.75 -1.96 15.46
C ARG A 211 -22.82 -1.09 14.80
N SER A 212 -23.64 -0.41 15.59
CA SER A 212 -24.68 0.48 15.07
C SER A 212 -24.08 1.68 14.36
N GLU A 213 -23.08 2.33 14.97
CA GLU A 213 -22.38 3.46 14.36
C GLU A 213 -21.61 3.04 13.12
N PHE A 214 -20.87 1.93 13.19
CA PHE A 214 -20.14 1.41 12.05
C PHE A 214 -21.05 1.01 10.89
N SER A 215 -22.32 0.65 11.14
CA SER A 215 -23.27 0.30 10.07
C SER A 215 -23.60 1.45 9.12
N GLU A 216 -23.33 2.70 9.50
CA GLU A 216 -23.47 3.88 8.63
C GLU A 216 -22.39 3.95 7.54
N ILE A 217 -21.34 3.13 7.64
CA ILE A 217 -20.25 3.11 6.66
C ILE A 217 -20.78 2.85 5.23
N SER A 218 -20.15 3.49 4.25
CA SER A 218 -20.55 3.42 2.84
C SER A 218 -22.02 3.78 2.58
N ASN A 219 -22.66 4.58 3.45
CA ASN A 219 -24.09 4.88 3.40
C ASN A 219 -24.98 3.63 3.58
N ARG A 220 -24.62 2.74 4.52
CA ARG A 220 -25.36 1.52 4.87
C ARG A 220 -25.50 0.50 3.73
N THR A 221 -24.57 0.50 2.77
CA THR A 221 -24.54 -0.50 1.68
C THR A 221 -23.83 -1.80 2.07
N MET A 222 -23.14 -1.81 3.21
CA MET A 222 -22.46 -3.01 3.72
C MET A 222 -23.43 -3.95 4.43
N SER A 223 -23.28 -5.25 4.21
CA SER A 223 -24.13 -6.28 4.81
C SER A 223 -23.98 -6.30 6.34
N PRO A 224 -25.10 -6.34 7.09
CA PRO A 224 -25.08 -6.49 8.54
C PRO A 224 -24.34 -7.74 9.03
N LEU A 225 -24.47 -8.89 8.34
CA LEU A 225 -23.72 -10.11 8.63
C LEU A 225 -22.21 -9.89 8.45
N PHE A 226 -21.80 -9.23 7.38
CA PHE A 226 -20.39 -8.92 7.15
C PHE A 226 -19.85 -8.02 8.26
N ILE A 227 -20.56 -6.94 8.61
CA ILE A 227 -20.19 -6.06 9.73
C ILE A 227 -20.10 -6.85 11.04
N GLN A 228 -21.09 -7.69 11.34
CA GLN A 228 -21.07 -8.52 12.54
C GLN A 228 -19.80 -9.39 12.60
N ARG A 229 -19.45 -10.04 11.49
CA ARG A 229 -18.27 -10.91 11.42
C ARG A 229 -16.96 -10.13 11.54
N ILE A 230 -16.89 -8.89 11.04
CA ILE A 230 -15.74 -7.98 11.27
C ILE A 230 -15.52 -7.73 12.77
N PHE A 231 -16.60 -7.46 13.52
CA PHE A 231 -16.49 -7.25 14.96
C PHE A 231 -16.06 -8.52 15.70
N GLU A 232 -16.65 -9.67 15.35
CA GLU A 232 -16.29 -10.96 15.95
C GLU A 232 -14.81 -11.33 15.70
N GLU A 233 -14.32 -11.20 14.47
CA GLU A 233 -12.96 -11.62 14.10
C GLU A 233 -11.89 -10.59 14.44
N HIS A 234 -12.17 -9.29 14.38
CA HIS A 234 -11.13 -8.27 14.48
C HIS A 234 -11.23 -7.36 15.70
N VAL A 235 -12.43 -7.21 16.29
CA VAL A 235 -12.63 -6.40 17.50
C VAL A 235 -12.57 -7.28 18.75
N MET A 236 -13.28 -8.40 18.75
CA MET A 236 -13.37 -9.29 19.91
C MET A 236 -12.12 -10.17 20.09
N GLN A 237 -11.60 -10.79 19.03
CA GLN A 237 -10.42 -11.67 19.14
C GLN A 237 -9.14 -10.90 19.52
N ARG A 238 -8.93 -9.68 18.99
CA ARG A 238 -7.77 -8.85 19.36
C ARG A 238 -7.71 -8.53 20.85
N ARG A 239 -8.86 -8.27 21.47
CA ARG A 239 -8.94 -7.97 22.90
C ARG A 239 -8.73 -9.21 23.79
N ASN A 240 -9.12 -10.39 23.32
CA ASN A 240 -8.83 -11.65 24.03
C ASN A 240 -7.33 -11.95 24.13
N ILE A 241 -6.54 -11.57 23.11
CA ILE A 241 -5.08 -11.72 23.10
C ILE A 241 -4.41 -10.68 24.01
N MET A 242 -5.00 -9.48 24.15
CA MET A 242 -4.44 -8.37 24.94
C MET A 242 -4.85 -8.34 26.43
N HIS A 243 -5.63 -9.32 26.92
CA HIS A 243 -6.10 -9.41 28.32
C HIS A 243 -6.70 -8.10 28.89
N ARG A 244 -7.30 -7.26 28.05
CA ARG A 244 -7.94 -6.01 28.49
C ARG A 244 -9.37 -6.29 28.96
N SER A 245 -9.55 -6.34 30.28
CA SER A 245 -10.87 -6.33 30.92
C SER A 245 -11.54 -4.98 30.70
N SER A 246 -12.43 -4.86 29.71
CA SER A 246 -13.22 -3.66 29.46
C SER A 246 -14.70 -4.04 29.34
N THR A 247 -15.56 -3.16 29.87
CA THR A 247 -17.03 -3.21 29.82
C THR A 247 -17.61 -3.08 28.42
N HIS A 248 -16.78 -2.71 27.43
CA HIS A 248 -17.16 -2.46 26.03
C HIS A 248 -16.57 -3.54 25.11
N ARG A 249 -17.18 -4.74 25.11
CA ARG A 249 -16.64 -5.90 24.36
C ARG A 249 -16.87 -5.84 22.84
N ASP A 250 -17.68 -4.90 22.35
CA ASP A 250 -18.22 -4.89 20.99
C ASP A 250 -18.04 -3.51 20.31
N GLU A 251 -16.95 -2.81 20.64
CA GLU A 251 -16.66 -1.48 20.11
C GLU A 251 -15.27 -1.42 19.47
N MET A 252 -15.19 -0.85 18.26
CA MET A 252 -14.02 -0.76 17.41
C MET A 252 -13.26 0.54 17.67
N ASP A 253 -11.98 0.45 18.06
CA ASP A 253 -11.13 1.64 18.19
C ASP A 253 -10.62 2.14 16.83
N LEU A 254 -10.05 3.35 16.80
CA LEU A 254 -9.45 3.94 15.59
C LEU A 254 -8.39 3.03 14.94
N THR A 255 -7.69 2.21 15.72
CA THR A 255 -6.66 1.31 15.18
C THR A 255 -7.28 0.15 14.40
N ALA A 256 -8.31 -0.48 14.97
CA ALA A 256 -9.08 -1.52 14.31
C ALA A 256 -9.83 -0.97 13.09
N PHE A 257 -10.37 0.25 13.18
CA PHE A 257 -10.97 0.94 12.06
C PHE A 257 -9.97 1.22 10.93
N ALA A 258 -8.77 1.72 11.25
CA ALA A 258 -7.73 1.95 10.24
C ALA A 258 -7.33 0.66 9.52
N ASP A 259 -7.20 -0.47 10.25
CA ASP A 259 -6.93 -1.77 9.61
C ASP A 259 -8.08 -2.22 8.70
N PHE A 260 -9.35 -1.98 9.09
CA PHE A 260 -10.49 -2.24 8.24
C PHE A 260 -10.40 -1.41 6.95
N VAL A 261 -10.18 -0.10 7.04
CA VAL A 261 -10.12 0.78 5.86
C VAL A 261 -8.90 0.43 4.98
N LEU A 262 -7.76 0.05 5.57
CA LEU A 262 -6.59 -0.45 4.82
C LEU A 262 -6.92 -1.72 4.04
N ALA A 263 -7.58 -2.68 4.70
CA ALA A 263 -8.01 -3.92 4.06
C ALA A 263 -9.02 -3.63 2.95
N TRP A 264 -9.99 -2.74 3.21
CA TRP A 264 -11.05 -2.40 2.28
C TRP A 264 -10.51 -1.64 1.06
N ASP A 265 -9.64 -0.66 1.23
CA ASP A 265 -9.05 0.06 0.08
C ASP A 265 -8.16 -0.86 -0.78
N HIS A 266 -7.64 -1.95 -0.21
CA HIS A 266 -6.71 -2.88 -0.86
C HIS A 266 -7.23 -4.32 -0.89
N ARG A 267 -8.53 -4.55 -1.15
CA ARG A 267 -9.16 -5.89 -1.14
C ARG A 267 -8.45 -6.94 -1.99
N SER A 268 -7.74 -6.52 -3.04
CA SER A 268 -6.98 -7.42 -3.92
C SER A 268 -5.61 -7.84 -3.36
N HIS A 269 -5.13 -7.20 -2.29
CA HIS A 269 -3.80 -7.44 -1.71
C HIS A 269 -3.81 -8.66 -0.76
N PRO A 270 -2.73 -9.49 -0.71
CA PRO A 270 -2.64 -10.65 0.19
C PRO A 270 -2.92 -10.34 1.67
N ALA A 271 -2.49 -9.16 2.14
CA ALA A 271 -2.79 -8.69 3.50
C ALA A 271 -4.31 -8.52 3.76
N ALA A 272 -5.06 -8.02 2.77
CA ALA A 272 -6.52 -7.91 2.87
C ALA A 272 -7.21 -9.27 2.78
N ILE A 273 -6.69 -10.20 1.98
CA ILE A 273 -7.17 -11.60 1.97
C ILE A 273 -7.02 -12.20 3.37
N LYS A 274 -5.84 -12.08 3.99
CA LYS A 274 -5.61 -12.55 5.36
C LYS A 274 -6.55 -11.89 6.39
N TYR A 275 -6.93 -10.63 6.16
CA TYR A 275 -7.85 -9.89 7.01
C TYR A 275 -9.29 -10.40 6.83
N PHE A 276 -9.84 -10.40 5.61
CA PHE A 276 -11.25 -10.70 5.36
C PHE A 276 -11.59 -12.20 5.25
N PHE A 277 -10.62 -13.08 4.99
CA PHE A 277 -10.93 -14.50 4.82
C PHE A 277 -11.58 -15.14 6.07
N PRO A 278 -11.07 -14.92 7.31
CA PRO A 278 -11.73 -15.42 8.53
C PRO A 278 -13.15 -14.89 8.74
N VAL A 279 -13.47 -13.72 8.19
CA VAL A 279 -14.82 -13.12 8.25
C VAL A 279 -15.82 -14.03 7.54
N LEU A 280 -15.43 -14.60 6.39
CA LEU A 280 -16.26 -15.45 5.54
C LEU A 280 -16.20 -16.95 5.92
N ASP A 281 -15.09 -17.42 6.50
CA ASP A 281 -14.94 -18.80 7.00
C ASP A 281 -15.65 -18.96 8.36
N LEU A 282 -16.97 -19.10 8.32
CA LEU A 282 -17.83 -19.20 9.51
C LEU A 282 -17.46 -20.39 10.42
N LYS A 283 -16.82 -21.42 9.86
CA LYS A 283 -16.44 -22.65 10.57
C LYS A 283 -14.97 -22.69 10.99
N ASN A 284 -14.16 -21.68 10.64
CA ASN A 284 -12.72 -21.63 10.89
C ASN A 284 -11.98 -22.89 10.42
N GLN A 285 -12.35 -23.39 9.23
CA GLN A 285 -11.82 -24.64 8.66
C GLN A 285 -10.68 -24.40 7.64
N GLY A 286 -10.38 -23.15 7.31
CA GLY A 286 -9.36 -22.74 6.35
C GLY A 286 -9.84 -22.67 4.90
N PHE A 287 -11.15 -22.86 4.66
CA PHE A 287 -11.77 -22.77 3.34
C PHE A 287 -13.22 -22.29 3.43
N VAL A 288 -13.66 -21.55 2.41
CA VAL A 288 -15.04 -21.08 2.25
C VAL A 288 -15.79 -22.01 1.32
N THR A 289 -16.97 -22.45 1.77
CA THR A 289 -17.87 -23.38 1.06
C THR A 289 -18.98 -22.64 0.30
N PRO A 290 -19.65 -23.28 -0.68
CA PRO A 290 -20.78 -22.67 -1.38
C PRO A 290 -21.93 -22.28 -0.44
N ALA A 291 -22.10 -23.01 0.67
CA ALA A 291 -23.10 -22.69 1.68
C ALA A 291 -22.78 -21.40 2.45
N GLU A 292 -21.50 -21.11 2.70
CA GLU A 292 -21.06 -19.86 3.32
C GLU A 292 -21.23 -18.70 2.34
N ILE A 293 -20.81 -18.86 1.08
CA ILE A 293 -21.04 -17.88 0.00
C ILE A 293 -22.53 -17.55 -0.10
N TYR A 294 -23.39 -18.58 -0.18
CA TYR A 294 -24.84 -18.42 -0.20
C TYR A 294 -25.36 -17.63 1.01
N THR A 295 -24.82 -17.91 2.20
CA THR A 295 -25.27 -17.26 3.44
C THR A 295 -25.00 -15.75 3.42
N PHE A 296 -23.80 -15.33 3.02
CA PHE A 296 -23.49 -13.91 2.85
C PHE A 296 -24.28 -13.28 1.72
N PHE A 297 -24.30 -13.93 0.56
CA PHE A 297 -24.96 -13.36 -0.62
C PHE A 297 -26.48 -13.26 -0.46
N LYS A 298 -27.10 -14.14 0.32
CA LYS A 298 -28.53 -14.04 0.62
C LYS A 298 -28.89 -12.70 1.29
N GLU A 299 -28.03 -12.16 2.14
CA GLU A 299 -28.28 -10.86 2.76
C GLU A 299 -28.08 -9.72 1.77
N ILE A 300 -27.05 -9.81 0.91
CA ILE A 300 -26.83 -8.90 -0.21
C ILE A 300 -28.05 -8.88 -1.14
N HIS A 301 -28.63 -10.04 -1.45
CA HIS A 301 -29.86 -10.17 -2.26
C HIS A 301 -31.05 -9.48 -1.60
N VAL A 302 -31.23 -9.59 -0.28
CA VAL A 302 -32.29 -8.85 0.43
C VAL A 302 -32.06 -7.34 0.32
N MET A 303 -30.83 -6.87 0.49
CA MET A 303 -30.50 -5.45 0.33
C MET A 303 -30.71 -4.96 -1.11
N TRP A 304 -30.38 -5.82 -2.10
CA TRP A 304 -30.56 -5.56 -3.53
C TRP A 304 -32.03 -5.32 -3.87
N VAL A 305 -32.91 -6.21 -3.42
CA VAL A 305 -34.36 -6.06 -3.60
C VAL A 305 -34.89 -4.80 -2.88
N ASN A 306 -34.38 -4.50 -1.68
CA ASN A 306 -34.78 -3.28 -0.96
C ASN A 306 -34.35 -1.99 -1.65
N MET A 307 -33.33 -2.02 -2.51
CA MET A 307 -32.96 -0.88 -3.36
C MET A 307 -33.84 -0.74 -4.61
N GLY A 308 -34.81 -1.65 -4.82
CA GLY A 308 -35.76 -1.60 -5.93
C GLY A 308 -35.35 -2.44 -7.14
N GLU A 309 -34.30 -3.25 -7.02
CA GLU A 309 -33.89 -4.18 -8.07
C GLU A 309 -34.77 -5.43 -8.12
N TYR A 310 -34.65 -6.20 -9.20
CA TYR A 310 -35.48 -7.37 -9.47
C TYR A 310 -35.20 -8.53 -8.50
N ALA A 311 -36.26 -9.18 -8.03
CA ALA A 311 -36.20 -10.20 -6.98
C ALA A 311 -35.89 -11.62 -7.49
N ASP A 312 -36.08 -11.86 -8.79
CA ASP A 312 -35.86 -13.12 -9.49
C ASP A 312 -34.38 -13.43 -9.81
N LEU A 313 -33.45 -12.65 -9.25
CA LEU A 313 -32.03 -12.99 -9.25
C LEU A 313 -31.79 -14.33 -8.55
N ALA A 314 -31.32 -15.33 -9.31
CA ALA A 314 -31.03 -16.65 -8.79
C ALA A 314 -29.70 -16.64 -8.00
N ILE A 315 -29.79 -16.72 -6.68
CA ILE A 315 -28.61 -16.73 -5.79
C ILE A 315 -27.62 -17.86 -6.16
N TYR A 316 -28.12 -19.04 -6.53
CA TYR A 316 -27.26 -20.17 -6.92
C TYR A 316 -26.41 -19.87 -8.14
N ASP A 317 -26.94 -19.13 -9.12
CA ASP A 317 -26.19 -18.73 -10.31
C ASP A 317 -25.03 -17.79 -9.94
N VAL A 318 -25.24 -16.89 -8.96
CA VAL A 318 -24.17 -16.01 -8.45
C VAL A 318 -23.12 -16.80 -7.66
N VAL A 319 -23.53 -17.81 -6.89
CA VAL A 319 -22.59 -18.70 -6.19
C VAL A 319 -21.73 -19.45 -7.21
N ASP A 320 -22.32 -19.97 -8.29
CA ASP A 320 -21.60 -20.64 -9.36
C ASP A 320 -20.68 -19.66 -10.11
N GLU A 321 -21.11 -18.43 -10.41
CA GLU A 321 -20.25 -17.38 -11.00
C GLU A 321 -19.03 -17.08 -10.13
N ILE A 322 -19.21 -16.97 -8.81
CA ILE A 322 -18.11 -16.76 -7.87
C ILE A 322 -17.12 -17.94 -7.91
N LEU A 323 -17.62 -19.18 -7.94
CA LEU A 323 -16.79 -20.38 -8.02
C LEU A 323 -16.02 -20.45 -9.34
N ASP A 324 -16.67 -20.12 -10.45
CA ASP A 324 -16.08 -20.10 -11.79
C ASP A 324 -15.07 -18.97 -11.98
N MET A 325 -15.25 -17.85 -11.27
CA MET A 325 -14.29 -16.74 -11.23
C MET A 325 -13.02 -17.12 -10.45
N VAL A 326 -13.18 -17.73 -9.27
CA VAL A 326 -12.05 -18.06 -8.39
C VAL A 326 -11.31 -19.33 -8.85
N LYS A 327 -12.02 -20.30 -9.43
CA LYS A 327 -11.47 -21.60 -9.90
C LYS A 327 -10.63 -22.31 -8.84
N PRO A 328 -11.22 -22.66 -7.67
CA PRO A 328 -10.48 -23.25 -6.58
C PRO A 328 -9.82 -24.58 -6.98
N LYS A 329 -8.61 -24.84 -6.45
CA LYS A 329 -7.88 -26.09 -6.71
C LYS A 329 -8.64 -27.34 -6.28
N THR A 330 -9.32 -27.26 -5.13
CA THR A 330 -10.22 -28.32 -4.67
C THR A 330 -11.64 -27.94 -5.04
N ALA A 331 -12.35 -28.83 -5.72
CA ALA A 331 -13.71 -28.55 -6.21
C ALA A 331 -14.56 -27.94 -5.08
N THR A 332 -15.10 -26.75 -5.37
CA THR A 332 -16.01 -25.95 -4.54
C THR A 332 -15.48 -25.40 -3.21
N LEU A 333 -14.20 -25.64 -2.86
CA LEU A 333 -13.61 -25.16 -1.61
C LEU A 333 -12.60 -24.04 -1.89
N ILE A 334 -12.99 -22.79 -1.60
CA ILE A 334 -12.12 -21.63 -1.83
C ILE A 334 -11.17 -21.46 -0.64
N THR A 335 -9.86 -21.46 -0.90
CA THR A 335 -8.83 -21.16 0.10
C THR A 335 -8.25 -19.74 -0.11
N PRO A 336 -7.49 -19.20 0.86
CA PRO A 336 -6.80 -17.91 0.67
C PRO A 336 -5.83 -17.94 -0.52
N GLU A 337 -5.17 -19.08 -0.76
CA GLU A 337 -4.25 -19.26 -1.87
C GLU A 337 -4.99 -19.20 -3.23
N ASP A 338 -6.20 -19.74 -3.31
CA ASP A 338 -7.01 -19.67 -4.53
C ASP A 338 -7.37 -18.22 -4.87
N LEU A 339 -7.66 -17.39 -3.86
CA LEU A 339 -7.95 -15.97 -4.03
C LEU A 339 -6.72 -15.15 -4.47
N GLU A 340 -5.54 -15.50 -3.95
CA GLU A 340 -4.27 -14.88 -4.39
C GLU A 340 -3.94 -15.25 -5.84
N VAL A 341 -4.05 -16.53 -6.21
CA VAL A 341 -3.69 -17.02 -7.54
C VAL A 341 -4.67 -16.54 -8.60
N SER A 342 -5.97 -16.52 -8.31
CA SER A 342 -7.00 -16.03 -9.23
C SER A 342 -6.93 -14.52 -9.44
N SER A 343 -6.36 -13.76 -8.50
CA SER A 343 -6.41 -12.29 -8.45
C SER A 343 -7.84 -11.73 -8.38
N MET A 344 -8.80 -12.54 -7.90
CA MET A 344 -10.23 -12.19 -7.86
C MET A 344 -10.72 -11.82 -6.45
N SER A 345 -9.83 -11.80 -5.45
CA SER A 345 -10.14 -11.42 -4.06
C SER A 345 -10.89 -10.10 -3.94
N GLY A 346 -10.49 -9.08 -4.72
CA GLY A 346 -11.15 -7.78 -4.76
C GLY A 346 -12.65 -7.89 -5.05
N ILE A 347 -13.01 -8.62 -6.11
CA ILE A 347 -14.40 -8.82 -6.54
C ILE A 347 -15.12 -9.75 -5.56
N PHE A 348 -14.49 -10.86 -5.17
CA PHE A 348 -15.03 -11.84 -4.24
C PHE A 348 -15.52 -11.20 -2.94
N PHE A 349 -14.67 -10.42 -2.26
CA PHE A 349 -15.08 -9.73 -1.04
C PHE A 349 -16.14 -8.66 -1.30
N SER A 350 -16.02 -7.91 -2.41
CA SER A 350 -16.97 -6.86 -2.76
C SER A 350 -18.39 -7.39 -2.94
N MET A 351 -18.56 -8.50 -3.67
CA MET A 351 -19.87 -9.12 -3.93
C MET A 351 -20.54 -9.67 -2.66
N LEU A 352 -19.74 -10.14 -1.70
CA LEU A 352 -20.24 -10.78 -0.48
C LEU A 352 -20.42 -9.81 0.70
N ALA A 353 -19.90 -8.58 0.58
CA ALA A 353 -19.87 -7.61 1.68
C ALA A 353 -20.70 -6.34 1.41
N ASP A 354 -20.81 -5.88 0.16
CA ASP A 354 -21.44 -4.59 -0.15
C ASP A 354 -22.37 -4.67 -1.37
N VAL A 355 -23.62 -4.27 -1.17
CA VAL A 355 -24.66 -4.40 -2.19
C VAL A 355 -24.48 -3.45 -3.37
N LYS A 356 -23.89 -2.26 -3.14
CA LYS A 356 -23.59 -1.32 -4.21
C LYS A 356 -22.42 -1.80 -5.06
N LEU A 357 -21.44 -2.43 -4.45
CA LEU A 357 -20.34 -3.05 -5.20
C LEU A 357 -20.81 -4.26 -6.00
N PHE A 358 -21.71 -5.09 -5.43
CA PHE A 358 -22.37 -6.15 -6.21
C PHE A 358 -23.16 -5.56 -7.39
N HIS A 359 -23.91 -4.46 -7.17
CA HIS A 359 -24.64 -3.78 -8.23
C HIS A 359 -23.73 -3.31 -9.37
N ASN A 360 -22.62 -2.66 -9.04
CA ASN A 360 -21.64 -2.23 -10.04
C ASN A 360 -21.05 -3.41 -10.81
N TYR A 361 -20.78 -4.53 -10.13
CA TYR A 361 -20.29 -5.75 -10.76
C TYR A 361 -21.32 -6.37 -11.71
N ASN A 362 -22.58 -6.44 -11.29
CA ASN A 362 -23.66 -7.03 -12.10
C ASN A 362 -23.91 -6.21 -13.38
N TYR A 363 -23.81 -4.89 -13.30
CA TYR A 363 -24.01 -3.99 -14.45
C TYR A 363 -22.71 -3.59 -15.18
N ARG A 364 -21.58 -4.26 -14.90
CA ARG A 364 -20.26 -3.91 -15.46
C ARG A 364 -20.24 -3.80 -16.99
N GLU A 365 -20.95 -4.68 -17.67
CA GLU A 365 -21.01 -4.70 -19.14
C GLU A 365 -21.77 -3.48 -19.71
N ASN A 366 -22.79 -2.98 -19.00
CA ASN A 366 -23.54 -1.81 -19.41
C ASN A 366 -22.72 -0.51 -19.33
N PHE A 367 -21.79 -0.44 -18.37
CA PHE A 367 -20.90 0.71 -18.23
C PHE A 367 -19.83 0.75 -19.32
N ILE A 368 -19.29 -0.41 -19.71
CA ILE A 368 -18.30 -0.51 -20.81
C ILE A 368 -18.91 0.01 -22.12
N HIS A 369 -20.17 -0.33 -22.41
CA HIS A 369 -20.85 0.14 -23.62
C HIS A 369 -21.19 1.64 -23.62
N GLN A 370 -21.25 2.29 -22.45
CA GLN A 370 -21.50 3.73 -22.33
C GLN A 370 -20.23 4.57 -22.49
N GLU A 371 -19.05 4.04 -22.14
CA GLU A 371 -17.77 4.75 -22.34
C GLU A 371 -17.27 4.66 -23.79
N GLU A 372 -17.73 3.66 -24.56
CA GLU A 372 -17.40 3.49 -25.98
C GLU A 372 -18.34 4.25 -26.94
N SER A 373 -19.39 4.91 -26.43
CA SER A 373 -20.40 5.68 -27.20
C SER A 373 -20.23 7.18 -27.00
#